data_AF-A0A843Y4V6-F1
#
_entry.id   AF-A0A843Y4V6-F1
#
_cell.length_a   1.000
_cell.length_b   1.000
_cell.length_c   1.000
_cell.angle_alpha   90.00
_cell.angle_beta   90.00
_cell.angle_gamma   90.00
#
_symmetry.space_group_name_H-M   'P 1'
#
loop_
_entity.id
_entity.type
_entity.pdbx_description
1 polymer ?
#
loop_
_entity_poly.entity_id
_entity_poly.type
_entity_poly.pdbx_seq_one_letter_code
_entity_poly.pdbx_strand_id
1 'polypeptide(L)'
;MKGSETFKKVIKAYLDKRAAEDELFAKDYAKPGKNIDDCCDFIISEVKKSGRQGFDDDEIYGIAIHYYNEEEVSFTKNQNCTIVTNLSDQTKENLEKKAEEEFKQANRVGSKH
;
A
#
# COMPACT_ATOMS: atom_id res chain seq x y z
N MET A 1 11.21 -10.26 3.85
CA MET A 1 12.38 -9.39 3.60
C MET A 1 12.02 -7.99 4.06
N LYS A 2 12.87 -7.28 4.83
CA LYS A 2 12.53 -5.97 5.42
C LYS A 2 12.03 -4.93 4.39
N GLY A 3 12.53 -4.98 3.16
CA GLY A 3 12.12 -4.07 2.08
C GLY A 3 10.65 -4.21 1.67
N SER A 4 10.10 -5.43 1.60
CA SER A 4 8.70 -5.63 1.18
C SER A 4 7.70 -5.18 2.25
N GLU A 5 8.07 -5.30 3.53
CA GLU A 5 7.22 -4.81 4.63
C GLU A 5 7.17 -3.29 4.67
N THR A 6 8.32 -2.62 4.52
CA THR A 6 8.38 -1.16 4.44
C THR A 6 7.59 -0.64 3.24
N PHE A 7 7.79 -1.23 2.07
CA PHE A 7 7.04 -0.89 0.87
C PHE A 7 5.53 -1.01 1.08
N LYS A 8 5.07 -2.14 1.63
CA LYS A 8 3.66 -2.38 1.95
C LYS A 8 3.08 -1.29 2.86
N LYS A 9 3.81 -0.88 3.90
CA LYS A 9 3.37 0.19 4.82
C LYS A 9 3.22 1.53 4.11
N VAL A 10 4.14 1.88 3.22
CA VAL A 10 4.10 3.12 2.45
C VAL A 10 2.88 3.13 1.52
N ILE A 11 2.69 2.05 0.75
CA ILE A 11 1.53 1.92 -0.14
C ILE A 11 0.23 1.97 0.66
N LYS A 12 0.14 1.25 1.79
CA LYS A 12 -1.05 1.29 2.64
C LYS A 12 -1.32 2.70 3.15
N ALA A 13 -0.31 3.41 3.66
CA ALA A 13 -0.48 4.75 4.20
C ALA A 13 -1.00 5.73 3.15
N TYR A 14 -0.51 5.64 1.91
CA TYR A 14 -1.01 6.41 0.79
C TYR A 14 -2.48 6.09 0.47
N LEU A 15 -2.82 4.80 0.33
CA LEU A 15 -4.18 4.37 -0.01
C LEU A 15 -5.19 4.71 1.09
N ASP A 16 -4.81 4.55 2.36
CA ASP A 16 -5.65 4.97 3.50
C ASP A 16 -5.94 6.47 3.45
N LYS A 17 -4.91 7.30 3.16
CA LYS A 17 -5.07 8.75 3.03
C LYS A 17 -6.01 9.07 1.86
N ARG A 18 -5.78 8.43 0.70
CA ARG A 18 -6.63 8.60 -0.50
C ARG A 18 -8.09 8.23 -0.21
N ALA A 19 -8.33 7.13 0.50
CA ALA A 19 -9.68 6.70 0.88
C ALA A 19 -10.33 7.64 1.90
N ALA A 20 -9.56 8.31 2.76
CA ALA A 20 -10.09 9.34 3.65
C ALA A 20 -10.49 10.63 2.91
N GLU A 21 -9.78 10.97 1.82
CA GLU A 21 -10.02 12.18 1.03
C GLU A 21 -11.04 11.99 -0.11
N ASP A 22 -11.25 10.76 -0.59
CA ASP A 22 -12.11 10.45 -1.74
C ASP A 22 -13.05 9.28 -1.44
N GLU A 23 -14.33 9.62 -1.32
CA GLU A 23 -15.39 8.66 -1.00
C GLU A 23 -15.64 7.63 -2.10
N LEU A 24 -15.39 7.96 -3.38
CA LEU A 24 -15.51 6.98 -4.47
C LEU A 24 -14.41 5.95 -4.34
N PHE A 25 -13.17 6.40 -4.18
CA PHE A 25 -12.05 5.51 -3.94
C PHE A 25 -12.21 4.69 -2.64
N ALA A 26 -12.80 5.26 -1.58
CA ALA A 26 -13.07 4.53 -0.35
C ALA A 26 -13.97 3.30 -0.56
N LYS A 27 -14.97 3.41 -1.46
CA LYS A 27 -15.84 2.29 -1.83
C LYS A 27 -15.07 1.21 -2.56
N ASP A 28 -14.19 1.59 -3.49
CA ASP A 28 -13.31 0.67 -4.21
C ASP A 28 -12.29 0.00 -3.28
N TYR A 29 -11.72 0.76 -2.34
CA TYR A 29 -10.75 0.29 -1.36
C TYR A 29 -11.35 -0.74 -0.38
N ALA A 30 -12.65 -0.63 -0.09
CA ALA A 30 -13.38 -1.54 0.78
C ALA A 30 -13.96 -2.78 0.06
N LYS A 31 -13.73 -2.95 -1.25
CA LYS A 31 -14.29 -4.07 -2.03
C LYS A 31 -13.81 -5.43 -1.47
N PRO A 32 -14.72 -6.41 -1.30
CA PRO A 32 -14.33 -7.75 -0.89
C PRO A 32 -13.43 -8.39 -1.95
N GLY A 33 -12.34 -9.03 -1.51
CA GLY A 33 -11.37 -9.68 -2.39
C GLY A 33 -10.19 -8.82 -2.81
N LYS A 34 -10.22 -7.50 -2.59
CA LYS A 34 -9.05 -6.63 -2.73
C LYS A 34 -8.28 -6.56 -1.42
N ASN A 35 -6.95 -6.61 -1.49
CA ASN A 35 -6.10 -6.52 -0.31
C ASN A 35 -4.73 -5.92 -0.63
N ILE A 36 -4.06 -5.43 0.40
CA ILE A 36 -2.77 -4.75 0.24
C ILE A 36 -1.64 -5.66 -0.23
N ASP A 37 -1.68 -6.96 0.08
CA ASP A 37 -0.64 -7.91 -0.33
C ASP A 37 -0.68 -8.14 -1.84
N ASP A 38 -1.88 -8.41 -2.35
CA ASP A 38 -2.15 -8.55 -3.77
C ASP A 38 -1.95 -7.24 -4.54
N CYS A 39 -2.24 -6.09 -3.92
CA CYS A 39 -1.90 -4.78 -4.49
C CYS A 39 -0.38 -4.64 -4.67
N CYS A 40 0.43 -5.04 -3.68
CA CYS A 40 1.88 -5.00 -3.80
C CYS A 40 2.39 -5.95 -4.89
N ASP A 41 1.87 -7.18 -4.96
CA ASP A 41 2.20 -8.14 -6.02
C ASP A 41 1.81 -7.61 -7.42
N PHE A 42 0.65 -6.95 -7.52
CA PHE A 42 0.22 -6.29 -8.76
C PHE A 42 1.20 -5.20 -9.20
N ILE A 43 1.60 -4.32 -8.28
CA ILE A 43 2.57 -3.26 -8.57
C ILE A 43 3.90 -3.86 -9.06
N ILE A 44 4.41 -4.89 -8.37
CA ILE A 44 5.65 -5.57 -8.76
C ILE A 44 5.52 -6.19 -10.16
N SER A 45 4.36 -6.79 -10.46
CA SER A 45 4.07 -7.36 -11.78
C SER A 45 4.08 -6.29 -12.88
N GLU A 46 3.46 -5.14 -12.65
CA GLU A 46 3.44 -4.02 -13.62
C GLU A 46 4.82 -3.40 -13.82
N VAL A 47 5.54 -3.15 -12.72
CA VAL A 47 6.92 -2.66 -12.74
C VAL A 47 7.80 -3.60 -13.58
N LYS A 48 7.70 -4.91 -13.35
CA LYS A 48 8.47 -5.91 -14.08
C LYS A 48 8.12 -5.96 -15.57
N LYS A 49 6.83 -5.83 -15.93
CA LYS A 49 6.38 -5.76 -17.34
C LYS A 49 6.95 -4.53 -18.06
N SER A 50 7.10 -3.41 -17.37
CA SER A 50 7.61 -2.18 -17.96
C SER A 50 9.10 -2.24 -18.37
N GLY A 51 9.87 -3.17 -17.79
CA GLY A 51 11.31 -3.29 -18.01
C GLY A 51 12.17 -2.21 -17.35
N ARG A 52 11.58 -1.34 -16.51
CA ARG A 52 12.28 -0.27 -15.78
C ARG A 52 12.62 -0.69 -14.35
N GLN A 53 13.68 -0.11 -13.79
CA GLN A 53 14.19 -0.43 -12.44
C GLN A 53 13.91 0.68 -11.40
N GLY A 54 13.42 1.85 -11.83
CA GLY A 54 13.13 2.99 -10.96
C GLY A 54 11.85 3.68 -11.41
N PHE A 55 11.08 4.13 -10.43
CA PHE A 55 9.78 4.78 -10.58
C PHE A 55 9.68 5.86 -9.52
N ASP A 56 9.02 6.94 -9.88
CA ASP A 56 8.61 7.95 -8.92
C ASP A 56 7.41 7.47 -8.10
N ASP A 57 7.21 8.08 -6.92
CA ASP A 57 6.14 7.71 -6.00
C ASP A 57 4.76 7.77 -6.66
N ASP A 58 4.49 8.82 -7.46
CA ASP A 58 3.21 8.99 -8.16
C ASP A 58 2.92 7.88 -9.18
N GLU A 59 3.94 7.35 -9.87
CA GLU A 59 3.76 6.23 -10.80
C GLU A 59 3.34 4.97 -10.03
N ILE A 60 4.03 4.68 -8.93
CA ILE A 60 3.73 3.53 -8.07
C ILE A 60 2.35 3.65 -7.43
N TYR A 61 1.99 4.84 -6.95
CA TYR A 61 0.69 5.12 -6.38
C TYR A 61 -0.44 5.05 -7.40
N GLY A 62 -0.20 5.48 -8.64
CA GLY A 62 -1.14 5.32 -9.74
C GLY A 62 -1.45 3.84 -10.02
N ILE A 63 -0.43 2.99 -10.04
CA ILE A 63 -0.60 1.54 -10.21
C ILE A 63 -1.37 0.94 -9.02
N ALA A 64 -1.10 1.40 -7.80
CA ALA A 64 -1.82 0.97 -6.61
C ALA A 64 -3.31 1.33 -6.65
N ILE A 65 -3.65 2.54 -7.08
CA ILE A 65 -5.05 2.96 -7.27
C ILE A 65 -5.74 2.11 -8.34
N HIS A 66 -5.04 1.87 -9.47
CA HIS A 66 -5.57 1.09 -10.57
C HIS A 66 -5.98 -0.32 -10.13
N TYR A 67 -5.21 -0.95 -9.25
CA TYR A 67 -5.57 -2.26 -8.66
C TYR A 67 -6.95 -2.28 -7.97
N TYR A 68 -7.35 -1.21 -7.27
CA TYR A 68 -8.64 -1.15 -6.57
C TYR A 68 -9.79 -0.70 -7.48
N ASN A 69 -9.51 0.16 -8.46
CA ASN A 69 -10.51 0.65 -9.41
C ASN A 69 -10.97 -0.45 -10.38
N GLU A 70 -10.05 -1.28 -10.88
CA GLU A 70 -10.37 -2.37 -11.80
C GLU A 70 -11.10 -3.52 -11.08
N GLU A 71 -12.13 -4.08 -11.71
CA GLU A 71 -12.87 -5.22 -11.15
C GLU A 71 -11.98 -6.47 -11.10
N GLU A 72 -11.35 -6.82 -12.22
CA GLU A 72 -10.48 -7.98 -12.36
C GLU A 72 -9.09 -7.55 -12.83
N VAL A 73 -8.06 -8.00 -12.13
CA VAL A 73 -6.66 -7.70 -12.49
C VAL A 73 -5.86 -8.98 -12.50
N SER A 74 -5.00 -9.14 -13.52
CA SER A 74 -4.12 -10.29 -13.66
C SER A 74 -2.69 -9.92 -13.31
N PHE A 75 -2.12 -10.65 -12.35
CA PHE A 75 -0.75 -10.44 -11.88
C PHE A 75 -0.15 -11.75 -11.39
N THR A 76 1.17 -11.77 -11.27
CA THR A 76 1.87 -12.93 -10.75
C THR A 76 2.17 -12.72 -9.27
N LYS A 77 1.71 -13.64 -8.43
CA LYS A 77 1.99 -13.63 -6.98
C LYS A 77 3.39 -14.19 -6.69
N ASN A 78 3.93 -13.86 -5.52
CA ASN A 78 5.19 -14.42 -5.02
C ASN A 78 6.38 -14.21 -5.99
N GLN A 79 6.49 -13.02 -6.58
CA GLN A 79 7.62 -12.69 -7.45
C GLN A 79 8.91 -12.59 -6.64
N ASN A 80 9.96 -13.30 -7.07
CA ASN A 80 11.29 -13.11 -6.50
C ASN A 80 11.84 -11.74 -6.93
N CYS A 81 11.74 -10.75 -6.04
CA CYS A 81 12.20 -9.39 -6.28
C CYS A 81 12.80 -8.79 -5.01
N THR A 82 13.76 -7.88 -5.20
CA THR A 82 14.33 -7.07 -4.12
C THR A 82 13.77 -5.67 -4.25
N ILE A 83 13.02 -5.23 -3.24
CA ILE A 83 12.45 -3.88 -3.19
C ILE A 83 13.31 -3.02 -2.28
N VAL A 84 13.73 -1.86 -2.80
CA VAL A 84 14.43 -0.82 -2.05
C VAL A 84 13.59 0.44 -2.13
N THR A 85 13.22 0.99 -0.98
CA THR A 85 12.41 2.21 -0.88
C THR A 85 13.30 3.32 -0.33
N ASN A 86 13.40 4.44 -1.05
CA ASN A 86 14.07 5.62 -0.53
C ASN A 86 13.06 6.44 0.27
N LEU A 87 13.12 6.35 1.60
CA LEU A 87 12.21 7.07 2.49
C LEU A 87 12.91 8.29 3.06
N SER A 88 12.32 9.46 2.85
CA SER A 88 12.69 10.68 3.59
C SER A 88 12.46 10.47 5.09
N ASP A 89 13.27 11.14 5.93
CA ASP A 89 13.12 11.07 7.39
C ASP A 89 11.71 11.42 7.86
N GLN A 90 11.10 12.43 7.23
CA GLN A 90 9.72 12.84 7.49
C GLN A 90 8.71 11.73 7.20
N THR A 91 8.88 10.97 6.12
CA THR A 91 7.97 9.87 5.76
C THR A 91 8.09 8.72 6.75
N LYS A 92 9.30 8.41 7.20
CA LYS A 92 9.56 7.44 8.26
C LYS A 92 8.85 7.81 9.55
N GLU A 93 9.06 9.04 10.02
CA GLU A 93 8.45 9.53 11.26
C GLU A 93 6.91 9.48 11.20
N ASN A 94 6.32 9.84 10.07
CA ASN A 94 4.86 9.77 9.88
C ASN A 94 4.34 8.33 9.93
N LEU A 95 5.04 7.37 9.33
CA LEU A 95 4.67 5.95 9.39
C LEU A 95 4.77 5.40 10.82
N GLU A 96 5.81 5.80 11.56
CA GLU A 96 5.99 5.42 12.97
C GLU A 96 4.90 6.01 13.86
N LYS A 97 4.59 7.30 13.71
CA LYS A 97 3.48 7.96 14.42
C LYS A 97 2.14 7.28 14.13
N LYS A 98 1.84 7.04 12.84
CA LYS A 98 0.59 6.39 12.43
C LYS A 98 0.47 4.99 13.05
N ALA A 99 1.55 4.21 13.02
CA ALA A 99 1.57 2.87 13.64
C ALA A 99 1.35 2.93 15.16
N GLU A 100 1.93 3.92 15.85
CA GLU A 100 1.72 4.12 17.28
C GLU A 100 0.28 4.54 17.61
N GLU A 101 -0.32 5.41 16.80
CA GLU A 101 -1.71 5.84 16.93
C GLU A 101 -2.68 4.67 16.70
N GLU A 102 -2.48 3.87 15.66
CA GLU A 102 -3.27 2.65 15.39
C GLU A 102 -3.17 1.67 16.57
N PHE A 103 -1.97 1.46 17.13
CA PHE A 103 -1.77 0.60 18.30
C PHE A 103 -2.48 1.14 19.56
N LYS A 104 -2.38 2.46 19.81
CA LYS A 104 -3.08 3.12 20.93
C LYS A 104 -4.61 3.02 20.78
N GLN A 105 -5.12 3.18 19.56
CA GLN A 105 -6.55 3.07 19.27
C GLN A 105 -7.04 1.64 19.48
N ALA A 106 -6.35 0.64 18.92
CA ALA A 106 -6.70 -0.78 19.09
C ALA A 106 -6.76 -1.20 20.58
N ASN A 107 -5.79 -0.77 21.40
CA ASN A 107 -5.77 -1.05 22.83
C ASN A 107 -6.85 -0.29 23.63
N ARG A 108 -7.32 0.88 23.16
CA ARG A 108 -8.46 1.58 23.75
C ARG A 108 -9.80 0.90 23.46
N VAL A 109 -9.97 0.26 22.30
CA VAL A 109 -11.21 -0.47 21.98
C VAL A 109 -11.30 -1.81 22.72
N GLY A 110 -10.15 -2.45 23.01
CA GLY A 110 -10.10 -3.71 23.77
C GLY A 110 -10.46 -3.62 25.25
N SER A 111 -10.52 -2.41 25.83
CA SER A 111 -10.78 -2.19 27.26
C SER A 111 -12.26 -1.85 27.59
N LYS A 112 -13.18 -2.05 26.62
CA LYS A 112 -14.63 -1.80 26.79
C LYS A 112 -15.50 -3.07 26.82
N HIS A 113 -14.94 -4.25 27.13
CA HIS A 113 -15.71 -5.46 27.42
C HIS A 113 -15.76 -5.72 28.92
#